data_AF-A0A257TVS7-F1
#
_entry.id   AF-A0A257TVS7-F1
#
_cell.length_a   1.000
_cell.length_b   1.000
_cell.length_c   1.000
_cell.angle_alpha   90.00
_cell.angle_beta   90.00
_cell.angle_gamma   90.00
#
_symmetry.space_group_name_H-M   'P 1'
#
loop_
_entity.id
_entity.type
_entity.pdbx_description
1 polymer ?
#
loop_
_entity_poly.entity_id
_entity_poly.type
_entity_poly.pdbx_seq_one_letter_code
_entity_poly.pdbx_strand_id
1 'polypeptide(L)'
;LPPPEPWFSGSPLMYTYFGHYTVAAIGKTLAIQPAVMFNLGIAVVAGMTAAALFAAGALLGGGWRVGAATAGLTLLLGNLSGVRELLARHAVNFDYFWATSRVIPNTINEYPFWSFVFADLHAHVLVLPWAVGFVALVTVWLGRRAEPTHHRPRTASAVLLALGALLLGAITVTNGWSLPTYVGLLLALLGADWLAHGTRGGFVRGVRTGVTSVVLPATAVIGGAVLAFRPFWRQFSPPARQWGAEVGPYARPGDVLTIFGVFLTILLPFFFLTWRRILAPDGQPLGRLRRAAMIAAGIALALSLADLGALAHLSLRQAVSIRTFALAMTAFGIYLALHRATPERHRHPLVLATFAFALVAGCEFVFVWDRMNTVFKFYLEAWLLFGLASGPVLCELFRGERARSRWRLVWQGIVGAAVAVAAFTSVSGAWGALTHRHTAGPRWTLDGTAYLRRSDPQELAAFEWINRNVTGLPVLVEAYGPSYGAYARVAMNTGLPIVLGWDYHV
;
A
#
# COMPACT_ATOMS: atom_id res chain seq x y z
N LEU A 1 -7.40 -17.80 22.18
CA LEU A 1 -6.72 -17.48 20.90
C LEU A 1 -6.57 -18.81 20.17
N PRO A 2 -7.03 -18.92 18.91
CA PRO A 2 -7.69 -17.88 18.13
C PRO A 2 -9.00 -17.42 18.79
N PRO A 3 -9.55 -16.24 18.44
CA PRO A 3 -10.92 -15.92 18.84
C PRO A 3 -11.89 -16.92 18.17
N PRO A 4 -13.03 -17.22 18.81
CA PRO A 4 -14.08 -18.00 18.15
C PRO A 4 -14.56 -17.27 16.89
N GLU A 5 -14.94 -18.01 15.85
CA GLU A 5 -15.59 -17.44 14.67
C GLU A 5 -16.99 -16.92 15.06
N PRO A 6 -17.24 -15.60 15.03
CA PRO A 6 -18.52 -15.04 15.47
C PRO A 6 -19.71 -15.46 14.60
N TRP A 7 -19.47 -15.85 13.34
CA TRP A 7 -20.53 -16.24 12.39
C TRP A 7 -20.59 -17.73 12.09
N PHE A 8 -19.81 -18.56 12.78
CA PHE A 8 -19.83 -20.02 12.61
C PHE A 8 -19.36 -20.68 13.90
N SER A 9 -20.24 -20.66 14.92
CA SER A 9 -19.90 -21.12 16.26
C SER A 9 -19.38 -22.56 16.26
N GLY A 10 -18.33 -22.82 17.03
CA GLY A 10 -17.64 -24.11 17.07
C GLY A 10 -16.47 -24.22 16.09
N SER A 11 -16.34 -23.29 15.14
CA SER A 11 -15.18 -23.15 14.26
C SER A 11 -14.18 -22.12 14.80
N PRO A 12 -12.86 -22.32 14.63
CA PRO A 12 -11.88 -21.26 14.85
C PRO A 12 -12.00 -20.16 13.79
N LEU A 13 -11.69 -18.90 14.13
CA LEU A 13 -11.56 -17.84 13.14
C LEU A 13 -10.37 -18.13 12.19
N MET A 14 -10.67 -18.36 10.91
CA MET A 14 -9.70 -18.71 9.85
C MET A 14 -9.20 -17.47 9.09
N TYR A 15 -8.98 -16.36 9.80
CA TYR A 15 -8.63 -15.07 9.22
C TYR A 15 -7.49 -14.38 9.98
N THR A 16 -6.76 -13.46 9.34
CA THR A 16 -5.74 -12.65 10.03
C THR A 16 -6.41 -11.59 10.91
N TYR A 17 -6.25 -11.71 12.23
CA TYR A 17 -6.99 -10.90 13.20
C TYR A 17 -6.12 -9.97 14.05
N PHE A 18 -4.79 -9.93 13.86
CA PHE A 18 -3.92 -9.19 14.76
C PHE A 18 -4.20 -7.68 14.77
N GLY A 19 -4.51 -7.08 13.61
CA GLY A 19 -4.93 -5.67 13.55
C GLY A 19 -6.16 -5.40 14.42
N HIS A 20 -7.22 -6.18 14.24
CA HIS A 20 -8.44 -6.09 15.05
C HIS A 20 -8.15 -6.32 16.53
N TYR A 21 -7.28 -7.29 16.84
CA TYR A 21 -6.83 -7.55 18.21
C TYR A 21 -6.15 -6.34 18.84
N THR A 22 -5.28 -5.62 18.12
CA THR A 22 -4.63 -4.41 18.66
C THR A 22 -5.65 -3.31 18.96
N VAL A 23 -6.60 -3.08 18.06
CA VAL A 23 -7.69 -2.10 18.27
C VAL A 23 -8.56 -2.50 19.46
N ALA A 24 -8.97 -3.77 19.53
CA ALA A 24 -9.78 -4.28 20.64
C ALA A 24 -9.03 -4.25 21.98
N ALA A 25 -7.73 -4.53 22.00
CA ALA A 25 -6.90 -4.48 23.19
C ALA A 25 -6.80 -3.05 23.74
N ILE A 26 -6.62 -2.05 22.87
CA ILE A 26 -6.66 -0.63 23.25
C ILE A 26 -8.04 -0.28 23.83
N GLY A 27 -9.12 -0.64 23.14
CA GLY A 27 -10.48 -0.36 23.60
C GLY A 27 -10.77 -0.96 24.97
N LYS A 28 -10.43 -2.24 25.18
CA LYS A 28 -10.61 -2.92 26.48
C LYS A 28 -9.77 -2.29 27.58
N THR A 29 -8.52 -1.95 27.30
CA THR A 29 -7.61 -1.32 28.29
C THR A 29 -8.12 0.04 28.73
N LEU A 30 -8.73 0.79 27.81
CA LEU A 30 -9.28 2.13 28.07
C LEU A 30 -10.76 2.11 28.45
N ALA A 31 -11.38 0.94 28.63
CA ALA A 31 -12.81 0.77 28.88
C ALA A 31 -13.73 1.49 27.87
N ILE A 32 -13.32 1.53 26.60
CA ILE A 32 -14.10 2.12 25.50
C ILE A 32 -15.00 1.06 24.88
N GLN A 33 -16.29 1.38 24.76
CA GLN A 33 -17.26 0.47 24.14
C GLN A 33 -16.94 0.21 22.65
N PRO A 34 -17.14 -1.03 22.14
CA PRO A 34 -16.85 -1.37 20.74
C PRO A 34 -17.50 -0.44 19.71
N ALA A 35 -18.75 -0.02 19.97
CA ALA A 35 -19.50 0.91 19.12
C ALA A 35 -18.75 2.23 18.84
N VAL A 36 -17.94 2.69 19.80
CA VAL A 36 -17.09 3.89 19.69
C VAL A 36 -15.69 3.51 19.23
N MET A 37 -15.14 2.41 19.77
CA MET A 37 -13.78 1.97 19.51
C MET A 37 -13.54 1.62 18.04
N PHE A 38 -14.54 1.12 17.30
CA PHE A 38 -14.41 0.84 15.87
C PHE A 38 -13.97 2.09 15.09
N ASN A 39 -14.70 3.20 15.25
CA ASN A 39 -14.42 4.46 14.58
C ASN A 39 -13.14 5.14 15.11
N LEU A 40 -12.88 5.05 16.42
CA LEU A 40 -11.60 5.52 16.99
C LEU A 40 -10.41 4.71 16.48
N GLY A 41 -10.58 3.40 16.28
CA GLY A 41 -9.57 2.51 15.72
C GLY A 41 -9.15 2.94 14.32
N ILE A 42 -10.11 3.26 13.45
CA ILE A 42 -9.86 3.85 12.13
C ILE A 42 -9.01 5.12 12.25
N ALA A 43 -9.41 6.06 13.12
CA ALA A 43 -8.71 7.32 13.31
C ALA A 43 -7.27 7.13 13.85
N VAL A 44 -7.08 6.23 14.82
CA VAL A 44 -5.76 5.90 15.37
C VAL A 44 -4.85 5.30 14.30
N VAL A 45 -5.36 4.36 13.50
CA VAL A 45 -4.59 3.72 12.43
C VAL A 45 -4.22 4.72 11.34
N ALA A 46 -5.13 5.62 10.98
CA ALA A 46 -4.85 6.72 10.05
C ALA A 46 -3.75 7.65 10.59
N GLY A 47 -3.84 8.06 11.86
CA GLY A 47 -2.85 8.91 12.52
C GLY A 47 -1.47 8.25 12.62
N MET A 48 -1.42 6.97 12.99
CA MET A 48 -0.18 6.19 13.03
C MET A 48 0.44 6.02 11.64
N THR A 49 -0.40 5.79 10.61
CA THR A 49 0.06 5.70 9.22
C THR A 49 0.64 7.04 8.75
N ALA A 50 -0.02 8.16 9.05
CA ALA A 50 0.48 9.50 8.74
C ALA A 50 1.83 9.79 9.41
N ALA A 51 1.94 9.46 10.70
CA ALA A 51 3.18 9.64 11.47
C ALA A 51 4.32 8.77 10.92
N ALA A 52 4.03 7.51 10.58
CA ALA A 52 5.01 6.60 9.99
C ALA A 52 5.47 7.09 8.61
N LEU A 53 4.56 7.56 7.76
CA LEU A 53 4.89 8.11 6.44
C LEU A 53 5.72 9.39 6.55
N PHE A 54 5.35 10.27 7.48
CA PHE A 54 6.11 11.48 7.76
C PHE A 54 7.53 11.16 8.21
N ALA A 55 7.68 10.23 9.16
CA ALA A 55 8.99 9.80 9.65
C ALA A 55 9.81 9.15 8.53
N ALA A 56 9.22 8.22 7.76
CA ALA A 56 9.87 7.55 6.64
C ALA A 56 10.37 8.56 5.59
N GLY A 57 9.52 9.50 5.16
CA GLY A 57 9.88 10.53 4.21
C GLY A 57 10.97 11.47 4.74
N ALA A 58 10.88 11.89 6.00
CA ALA A 58 11.88 12.75 6.62
C ALA A 58 13.25 12.06 6.73
N LEU A 59 13.27 10.75 7.02
CA LEU A 59 14.48 9.93 7.06
C LEU A 59 15.08 9.72 5.67
N LEU A 60 14.25 9.45 4.66
CA LEU A 60 14.70 9.20 3.29
C LEU A 60 15.20 10.46 2.58
N GLY A 61 14.61 11.63 2.83
CA GLY A 61 14.97 12.89 2.15
C GLY A 61 15.60 13.97 3.03
N GLY A 62 15.91 13.66 4.29
CA GLY A 62 16.67 14.53 5.19
C GLY A 62 15.93 15.81 5.63
N GLY A 63 14.62 15.75 5.88
CA GLY A 63 13.91 16.90 6.45
C GLY A 63 12.38 16.79 6.52
N TRP A 64 11.79 17.56 7.44
CA TRP A 64 10.35 17.53 7.74
C TRP A 64 9.46 17.84 6.52
N ARG A 65 9.92 18.72 5.61
CA ARG A 65 9.19 19.05 4.37
C ARG A 65 9.02 17.82 3.47
N VAL A 66 10.02 16.94 3.45
CA VAL A 66 9.95 15.68 2.71
C VAL A 66 8.98 14.72 3.39
N GLY A 67 9.02 14.64 4.73
CA GLY A 67 8.05 13.89 5.52
C GLY A 67 6.62 14.31 5.22
N ALA A 68 6.34 15.61 5.27
CA ALA A 68 5.02 16.17 4.98
C ALA A 68 4.57 15.87 3.54
N ALA A 69 5.46 16.05 2.56
CA ALA A 69 5.17 15.72 1.16
C ALA A 69 4.87 14.21 0.99
N THR A 70 5.63 13.34 1.66
CA THR A 70 5.45 11.88 1.60
C THR A 70 4.10 11.47 2.19
N ALA A 71 3.77 11.99 3.37
CA ALA A 71 2.47 11.74 4.00
C ALA A 71 1.31 12.27 3.15
N GLY A 72 1.41 13.49 2.63
CA GLY A 72 0.39 14.08 1.76
C GLY A 72 0.16 13.27 0.47
N LEU A 73 1.23 12.98 -0.28
CA LEU A 73 1.15 12.24 -1.54
C LEU A 73 0.62 10.81 -1.35
N THR A 74 0.99 10.14 -0.26
CA THR A 74 0.70 8.71 -0.08
C THR A 74 -0.65 8.49 0.61
N LEU A 75 -0.99 9.30 1.62
CA LEU A 75 -2.15 9.09 2.46
C LEU A 75 -3.35 9.99 2.12
N LEU A 76 -3.11 11.25 1.72
CA LEU A 76 -4.18 12.26 1.61
C LEU A 76 -4.65 12.49 0.17
N LEU A 77 -3.82 12.15 -0.82
CA LEU A 77 -4.18 12.28 -2.23
C LEU A 77 -4.87 11.02 -2.75
N GLY A 78 -5.79 11.22 -3.68
CA GLY A 78 -6.50 10.17 -4.39
C GLY A 78 -5.88 9.88 -5.73
N ASN A 79 -6.49 8.96 -6.48
CA ASN A 79 -6.12 8.74 -7.87
C ASN A 79 -6.67 9.87 -8.78
N LEU A 80 -6.48 9.75 -10.09
CA LEU A 80 -6.89 10.77 -11.06
C LEU A 80 -8.32 10.58 -11.61
N SER A 81 -9.10 9.65 -11.05
CA SER A 81 -10.42 9.29 -11.62
C SER A 81 -11.51 10.32 -11.34
N GLY A 82 -11.38 11.15 -10.30
CA GLY A 82 -12.49 11.94 -9.79
C GLY A 82 -13.09 12.91 -10.81
N VAL A 83 -12.30 13.53 -11.69
CA VAL A 83 -12.84 14.40 -12.75
C VAL A 83 -13.63 13.59 -13.78
N ARG A 84 -13.10 12.44 -14.20
CA ARG A 84 -13.78 11.53 -15.13
C ARG A 84 -15.10 11.02 -14.57
N GLU A 85 -15.10 10.58 -13.31
CA GLU A 85 -16.31 10.07 -12.66
C GLU A 85 -17.35 11.18 -12.45
N LEU A 86 -16.92 12.42 -12.23
CA LEU A 86 -17.85 13.55 -12.10
C LEU A 86 -18.54 13.82 -13.43
N LEU A 87 -17.76 13.86 -14.52
CA LEU A 87 -18.29 14.07 -15.86
C LEU A 87 -19.18 12.92 -16.31
N ALA A 88 -18.86 11.68 -15.95
CA ALA A 88 -19.69 10.52 -16.30
C ALA A 88 -21.02 10.51 -15.52
N ARG A 89 -20.98 10.80 -14.22
CA ARG A 89 -22.13 10.61 -13.32
C ARG A 89 -22.96 11.87 -13.12
N HIS A 90 -22.42 13.04 -13.44
CA HIS A 90 -23.05 14.36 -13.22
C HIS A 90 -23.49 14.60 -11.76
N ALA A 91 -22.89 13.91 -10.80
CA ALA A 91 -23.21 13.99 -9.39
C ALA A 91 -22.02 13.60 -8.50
N VAL A 92 -21.91 14.24 -7.33
CA VAL A 92 -20.97 13.85 -6.26
C VAL A 92 -21.78 13.21 -5.13
N ASN A 93 -22.02 11.90 -5.25
CA ASN A 93 -22.78 11.08 -4.30
C ASN A 93 -21.97 9.84 -3.87
N PHE A 94 -22.61 8.88 -3.19
CA PHE A 94 -21.94 7.65 -2.78
C PHE A 94 -21.46 6.81 -3.98
N ASP A 95 -22.24 6.72 -5.06
CA ASP A 95 -21.83 5.95 -6.24
C ASP A 95 -20.62 6.57 -6.93
N TYR A 96 -20.52 7.91 -6.93
CA TYR A 96 -19.31 8.62 -7.34
C TYR A 96 -18.12 8.22 -6.47
N PHE A 97 -18.25 8.31 -5.15
CA PHE A 97 -17.21 7.92 -4.20
C PHE A 97 -16.75 6.48 -4.43
N TRP A 98 -17.71 5.56 -4.55
CA TRP A 98 -17.47 4.14 -4.81
C TRP A 98 -16.71 3.93 -6.13
N ALA A 99 -17.14 4.59 -7.21
CA ALA A 99 -16.54 4.46 -8.53
C ALA A 99 -15.08 4.91 -8.58
N THR A 100 -14.68 5.90 -7.77
CA THR A 100 -13.27 6.35 -7.72
C THR A 100 -12.31 5.27 -7.26
N SER A 101 -12.80 4.19 -6.63
CA SER A 101 -12.01 3.03 -6.19
C SER A 101 -12.19 1.79 -7.08
N ARG A 102 -12.86 1.93 -8.23
CA ARG A 102 -13.21 0.86 -9.18
C ARG A 102 -12.81 1.23 -10.62
N VAL A 103 -11.63 1.84 -10.77
CA VAL A 103 -11.08 2.32 -12.05
C VAL A 103 -10.85 1.17 -13.04
N ILE A 104 -10.18 0.09 -12.61
CA ILE A 104 -10.05 -1.13 -13.42
C ILE A 104 -11.35 -1.95 -13.28
N PRO A 105 -12.03 -2.29 -14.40
CA PRO A 105 -13.28 -3.06 -14.36
C PRO A 105 -13.18 -4.37 -13.59
N ASN A 106 -14.23 -4.73 -12.85
CA ASN A 106 -14.34 -5.97 -12.07
C ASN A 106 -13.21 -6.18 -11.04
N THR A 107 -12.54 -5.10 -10.61
CA THR A 107 -11.50 -5.15 -9.57
C THR A 107 -11.69 -4.04 -8.56
N ILE A 108 -10.96 -4.14 -7.44
CA ILE A 108 -10.90 -3.13 -6.39
C ILE A 108 -9.53 -2.44 -6.49
N ASN A 109 -9.51 -1.11 -6.49
CA ASN A 109 -8.29 -0.29 -6.59
C ASN A 109 -8.41 0.92 -5.67
N GLU A 110 -8.65 0.63 -4.38
CA GLU A 110 -8.67 1.63 -3.32
C GLU A 110 -7.30 2.30 -3.12
N TYR A 111 -7.36 3.48 -2.52
CA TYR A 111 -6.20 4.24 -2.05
C TYR A 111 -6.42 4.61 -0.59
N PRO A 112 -5.36 4.85 0.21
CA PRO A 112 -5.47 4.96 1.66
C PRO A 112 -6.54 5.96 2.13
N PHE A 113 -6.60 7.15 1.55
CA PHE A 113 -7.63 8.14 1.89
C PHE A 113 -9.05 7.59 1.74
N TRP A 114 -9.33 6.89 0.63
CA TRP A 114 -10.63 6.27 0.37
C TRP A 114 -10.98 5.24 1.44
N SER A 115 -10.05 4.32 1.76
CA SER A 115 -10.31 3.24 2.73
C SER A 115 -10.54 3.79 4.14
N PHE A 116 -9.82 4.85 4.53
CA PHE A 116 -10.04 5.51 5.82
C PHE A 116 -11.36 6.28 5.87
N VAL A 117 -11.76 6.94 4.77
CA VAL A 117 -13.07 7.64 4.68
C VAL A 117 -14.23 6.65 4.66
N PHE A 118 -14.07 5.52 3.98
CA PHE A 118 -15.06 4.44 4.00
C PHE A 118 -15.16 3.78 5.39
N ALA A 119 -14.14 3.96 6.23
CA ALA A 119 -14.05 3.44 7.60
C ALA A 119 -14.10 1.90 7.67
N ASP A 120 -13.50 1.23 6.68
CA ASP A 120 -13.38 -0.23 6.67
C ASP A 120 -12.21 -0.66 7.56
N LEU A 121 -12.52 -1.16 8.77
CA LEU A 121 -11.53 -1.59 9.77
C LEU A 121 -10.94 -2.95 9.39
N HIS A 122 -10.46 -3.08 8.15
CA HIS A 122 -10.06 -4.34 7.55
C HIS A 122 -8.54 -4.55 7.61
N ALA A 123 -8.12 -5.80 7.42
CA ALA A 123 -6.72 -6.21 7.45
C ALA A 123 -5.79 -5.32 6.59
N HIS A 124 -6.21 -4.92 5.38
CA HIS A 124 -5.39 -4.11 4.48
C HIS A 124 -5.26 -2.64 4.92
N VAL A 125 -6.18 -2.13 5.73
CA VAL A 125 -6.09 -0.79 6.33
C VAL A 125 -5.25 -0.85 7.59
N LEU A 126 -5.49 -1.85 8.44
CA LEU A 126 -4.82 -2.04 9.71
C LEU A 126 -3.33 -2.37 9.57
N VAL A 127 -2.89 -2.88 8.42
CA VAL A 127 -1.49 -3.21 8.16
C VAL A 127 -0.62 -1.99 7.83
N LEU A 128 -1.21 -0.91 7.32
CA LEU A 128 -0.49 0.27 6.82
C LEU A 128 0.56 0.87 7.78
N PRO A 129 0.30 1.08 9.09
CA PRO A 129 1.32 1.65 9.97
C PRO A 129 2.52 0.71 10.17
N TRP A 130 2.28 -0.60 10.23
CA TRP A 130 3.34 -1.61 10.36
C TRP A 130 4.19 -1.71 9.10
N ALA A 131 3.53 -1.73 7.94
CA ALA A 131 4.12 -1.72 6.61
C ALA A 131 5.09 -0.54 6.42
N VAL A 132 4.62 0.68 6.65
CA VAL A 132 5.45 1.89 6.51
C VAL A 132 6.58 1.90 7.53
N GLY A 133 6.29 1.54 8.78
CA GLY A 133 7.30 1.44 9.83
C GLY A 133 8.42 0.45 9.46
N PHE A 134 8.08 -0.68 8.85
CA PHE A 134 9.05 -1.67 8.39
C PHE A 134 9.94 -1.10 7.28
N VAL A 135 9.36 -0.46 6.26
CA VAL A 135 10.15 0.16 5.18
C VAL A 135 11.07 1.25 5.73
N ALA A 136 10.57 2.12 6.62
CA ALA A 136 11.36 3.15 7.27
C ALA A 136 12.54 2.56 8.06
N LEU A 137 12.30 1.49 8.83
CA LEU A 137 13.32 0.83 9.61
C LEU A 137 14.41 0.18 8.75
N VAL A 138 14.02 -0.55 7.70
CA VAL A 138 14.97 -1.22 6.79
C VAL A 138 15.80 -0.18 6.05
N THR A 139 15.19 0.90 5.57
CA THR A 139 15.89 1.98 4.85
C THR A 139 16.84 2.76 5.76
N VAL A 140 16.49 3.03 7.01
CA VAL A 140 17.42 3.60 8.02
C VAL A 140 18.57 2.65 8.29
N TRP A 141 18.26 1.36 8.43
CA TRP A 141 19.26 0.35 8.68
C TRP A 141 20.27 0.23 7.53
N LEU A 142 19.83 0.35 6.27
CA LEU A 142 20.72 0.42 5.10
C LEU A 142 21.45 1.76 5.00
N GLY A 143 20.77 2.89 5.22
CA GLY A 143 21.35 4.23 5.11
C GLY A 143 22.60 4.42 5.98
N ARG A 144 22.56 4.00 7.26
CA ARG A 144 23.78 4.06 8.12
C ARG A 144 24.75 2.88 7.96
N ARG A 145 24.55 1.94 7.02
CA ARG A 145 25.62 1.01 6.58
C ARG A 145 26.52 1.69 5.55
N ALA A 146 26.00 2.64 4.79
CA ALA A 146 26.73 3.38 3.77
C ALA A 146 27.67 4.46 4.33
N GLU A 147 27.57 4.81 5.62
CA GLU A 147 28.46 5.76 6.32
C GLU A 147 29.64 5.03 6.99
N PRO A 148 30.87 5.07 6.42
CA PRO A 148 32.00 4.27 6.90
C PRO A 148 32.56 4.73 8.25
N THR A 149 32.28 5.97 8.65
CA THR A 149 32.81 6.62 9.85
C THR A 149 32.00 6.31 11.11
N HIS A 150 30.80 5.75 10.98
CA HIS A 150 29.94 5.48 12.12
C HIS A 150 30.06 4.01 12.56
N HIS A 151 30.91 3.75 13.54
CA HIS A 151 30.96 2.43 14.18
C HIS A 151 29.60 2.15 14.84
N ARG A 152 28.84 1.20 14.30
CA ARG A 152 27.56 0.80 14.87
C ARG A 152 27.79 -0.18 16.01
N PRO A 153 27.33 0.11 17.24
CA PRO A 153 27.31 -0.88 18.30
C PRO A 153 26.54 -2.13 17.83
N ARG A 154 27.06 -3.32 18.16
CA ARG A 154 26.39 -4.59 17.85
C ARG A 154 24.97 -4.63 18.43
N THR A 155 24.78 -4.02 19.59
CA THR A 155 23.49 -3.85 20.27
C THR A 155 22.49 -3.09 19.40
N ALA A 156 22.88 -1.97 18.79
CA ALA A 156 22.01 -1.19 17.91
C ALA A 156 21.58 -2.00 16.67
N SER A 157 22.49 -2.79 16.09
CA SER A 157 22.14 -3.65 14.95
C SER A 157 21.19 -4.78 15.35
N ALA A 158 21.40 -5.38 16.53
CA ALA A 158 20.51 -6.41 17.06
C ALA A 158 19.11 -5.85 17.34
N VAL A 159 19.01 -4.65 17.92
CA VAL A 159 17.72 -3.98 18.17
C VAL A 159 16.99 -3.69 16.85
N LEU A 160 17.68 -3.17 15.83
CA LEU A 160 17.05 -2.91 14.53
C LEU A 160 16.55 -4.19 13.85
N LEU A 161 17.31 -5.29 13.93
CA LEU A 161 16.87 -6.59 13.40
C LEU A 161 15.69 -7.15 14.19
N ALA A 162 15.69 -7.03 15.52
CA ALA A 162 14.58 -7.45 16.37
C ALA A 162 13.31 -6.64 16.09
N LEU A 163 13.42 -5.31 15.95
CA LEU A 163 12.31 -4.46 15.55
C LEU A 163 11.82 -4.80 14.14
N GLY A 164 12.72 -5.09 13.20
CA GLY A 164 12.36 -5.54 11.86
C GLY A 164 11.61 -6.86 11.88
N ALA A 165 12.02 -7.80 12.72
CA ALA A 165 11.33 -9.06 12.95
C ALA A 165 9.94 -8.86 13.55
N LEU A 166 9.80 -7.98 14.54
CA LEU A 166 8.51 -7.67 15.16
C LEU A 166 7.55 -7.01 14.17
N LEU A 167 8.03 -6.03 13.39
CA LEU A 167 7.21 -5.35 12.38
C LEU A 167 6.82 -6.29 11.23
N LEU A 168 7.75 -7.10 10.72
CA LEU A 168 7.41 -8.10 9.70
C LEU A 168 6.40 -9.11 10.23
N GLY A 169 6.60 -9.59 11.46
CA GLY A 169 5.62 -10.46 12.13
C GLY A 169 4.24 -9.81 12.23
N ALA A 170 4.16 -8.58 12.73
CA ALA A 170 2.92 -7.82 12.84
C ALA A 170 2.24 -7.62 11.47
N ILE A 171 3.00 -7.34 10.41
CA ILE A 171 2.48 -7.26 9.04
C ILE A 171 1.80 -8.59 8.67
N THR A 172 2.52 -9.70 8.85
CA THR A 172 2.06 -11.03 8.39
C THR A 172 0.81 -11.53 9.09
N VAL A 173 0.67 -11.26 10.40
CA VAL A 173 -0.50 -11.69 11.18
C VAL A 173 -1.65 -10.68 11.16
N THR A 174 -1.41 -9.46 10.67
CA THR A 174 -2.45 -8.44 10.41
C THR A 174 -3.05 -8.62 9.03
N ASN A 175 -2.21 -8.77 8.01
CA ASN A 175 -2.62 -8.99 6.62
C ASN A 175 -1.69 -10.00 5.95
N GLY A 176 -2.16 -11.24 5.82
CA GLY A 176 -1.39 -12.33 5.22
C GLY A 176 -1.06 -12.11 3.73
N TRP A 177 -1.78 -11.21 3.06
CA TRP A 177 -1.50 -10.80 1.67
C TRP A 177 -0.25 -9.92 1.53
N SER A 178 0.14 -9.21 2.59
CA SER A 178 1.32 -8.34 2.59
C SER A 178 2.63 -9.12 2.71
N LEU A 179 2.59 -10.39 3.15
CA LEU A 179 3.79 -11.21 3.39
C LEU A 179 4.75 -11.28 2.19
N PRO A 180 4.31 -11.65 0.96
CA PRO A 180 5.21 -11.77 -0.19
C PRO A 180 5.86 -10.43 -0.54
N THR A 181 5.10 -9.33 -0.43
CA THR A 181 5.56 -7.97 -0.70
C THR A 181 6.72 -7.61 0.22
N TYR A 182 6.56 -7.71 1.55
CA TYR A 182 7.56 -7.19 2.48
C TYR A 182 8.78 -8.11 2.64
N VAL A 183 8.62 -9.43 2.45
CA VAL A 183 9.77 -10.35 2.34
C VAL A 183 10.55 -10.06 1.05
N GLY A 184 9.86 -9.97 -0.09
CA GLY A 184 10.48 -9.66 -1.37
C GLY A 184 11.18 -8.30 -1.35
N LEU A 185 10.56 -7.29 -0.75
CA LEU A 185 11.12 -5.95 -0.61
C LEU A 185 12.36 -5.93 0.29
N LEU A 186 12.34 -6.65 1.42
CA LEU A 186 13.52 -6.80 2.29
C LEU A 186 14.71 -7.37 1.50
N LEU A 187 14.48 -8.44 0.74
CA LEU A 187 15.50 -9.05 -0.10
C LEU A 187 15.95 -8.12 -1.22
N ALA A 188 15.03 -7.38 -1.85
CA ALA A 188 15.35 -6.42 -2.91
C ALA A 188 16.23 -5.27 -2.39
N LEU A 189 15.89 -4.69 -1.23
CA LEU A 189 16.65 -3.63 -0.58
C LEU A 189 18.04 -4.11 -0.16
N LEU A 190 18.12 -5.28 0.50
CA LEU A 190 19.40 -5.86 0.91
C LEU A 190 20.28 -6.29 -0.27
N GLY A 191 19.66 -6.91 -1.29
CA GLY A 191 20.34 -7.37 -2.49
C GLY A 191 20.85 -6.20 -3.33
N ALA A 192 20.05 -5.14 -3.50
CA ALA A 192 20.47 -3.93 -4.18
C ALA A 192 21.64 -3.26 -3.45
N ASP A 193 21.57 -3.13 -2.12
CA ASP A 193 22.67 -2.59 -1.32
C ASP A 193 23.96 -3.41 -1.48
N TRP A 194 23.87 -4.74 -1.37
CA TRP A 194 25.01 -5.64 -1.51
C TRP A 194 25.64 -5.59 -2.92
N LEU A 195 24.82 -5.67 -3.97
CA LEU A 195 25.29 -5.67 -5.35
C LEU A 195 25.88 -4.33 -5.77
N ALA A 196 25.25 -3.23 -5.34
CA ALA A 196 25.66 -1.89 -5.75
C ALA A 196 26.94 -1.42 -5.03
N HIS A 197 27.21 -1.92 -3.81
CA HIS A 197 28.47 -1.73 -3.08
C HIS A 197 29.47 -2.88 -3.27
N GLY A 198 29.26 -3.71 -4.30
CA GLY A 198 29.89 -5.01 -4.52
C GLY A 198 31.37 -5.11 -4.16
N THR A 199 31.73 -6.20 -3.49
CA THR A 199 33.10 -6.45 -3.03
C THR A 199 34.09 -6.66 -4.16
N ARG A 200 35.13 -5.82 -4.21
CA ARG A 200 36.37 -6.12 -4.95
C ARG A 200 37.06 -7.33 -4.29
N GLY A 201 37.02 -8.50 -4.93
CA GLY A 201 37.77 -9.67 -4.42
C GLY A 201 37.33 -11.07 -4.88
N GLY A 202 36.76 -11.22 -6.08
CA GLY A 202 36.43 -12.53 -6.66
C GLY A 202 35.16 -13.19 -6.10
N PHE A 203 34.80 -14.34 -6.68
CA PHE A 203 33.55 -15.06 -6.41
C PHE A 203 33.36 -15.42 -4.92
N VAL A 204 34.39 -15.96 -4.27
CA VAL A 204 34.34 -16.40 -2.86
C VAL A 204 34.02 -15.24 -1.91
N ARG A 205 34.65 -14.07 -2.10
CA ARG A 205 34.37 -12.87 -1.30
C ARG A 205 32.96 -12.34 -1.56
N GLY A 206 32.51 -12.42 -2.82
CA GLY A 206 31.14 -12.09 -3.21
C GLY A 206 30.13 -12.94 -2.45
N VAL A 207 30.26 -14.27 -2.49
CA VAL A 207 29.40 -15.20 -1.75
C VAL A 207 29.41 -14.90 -0.25
N ARG A 208 30.60 -14.76 0.35
CA ARG A 208 30.72 -14.48 1.79
C ARG A 208 29.98 -13.20 2.18
N THR A 209 30.13 -12.13 1.39
CA THR A 209 29.45 -10.86 1.68
C THR A 209 27.97 -10.88 1.38
N GLY A 210 27.52 -11.64 0.38
CA GLY A 210 26.09 -11.87 0.15
C GLY A 210 25.45 -12.59 1.35
N VAL A 211 26.12 -13.60 1.89
CA VAL A 211 25.66 -14.28 3.11
C VAL A 211 25.56 -13.31 4.29
N THR A 212 26.59 -12.49 4.54
CA THR A 212 26.59 -11.59 5.70
C THR A 212 25.68 -10.37 5.55
N SER A 213 25.52 -9.85 4.34
CA SER A 213 24.79 -8.60 4.09
C SER A 213 23.33 -8.82 3.73
N VAL A 214 22.98 -9.98 3.17
CA VAL A 214 21.64 -10.33 2.70
C VAL A 214 21.06 -11.50 3.49
N VAL A 215 21.67 -12.69 3.39
CA VAL A 215 21.07 -13.94 3.89
C VAL A 215 20.91 -13.93 5.41
N LEU A 216 21.97 -13.64 6.15
CA LEU A 216 21.95 -13.62 7.61
C LEU A 216 20.91 -12.64 8.18
N PRO A 217 20.90 -11.35 7.79
CA PRO A 217 19.90 -10.44 8.32
C PRO A 217 18.48 -10.74 7.84
N ALA A 218 18.29 -11.18 6.58
CA ALA A 218 16.97 -11.60 6.12
C ALA A 218 16.46 -12.79 6.94
N THR A 219 17.32 -13.78 7.20
CA THR A 219 16.99 -14.94 8.04
C THR A 219 16.70 -14.52 9.48
N ALA A 220 17.46 -13.59 10.04
CA ALA A 220 17.23 -13.06 11.38
C ALA A 220 15.86 -12.36 11.49
N VAL A 221 15.50 -11.54 10.50
CA VAL A 221 14.22 -10.83 10.46
C VAL A 221 13.05 -11.80 10.22
N ILE A 222 13.14 -12.67 9.22
CA ILE A 222 12.07 -13.62 8.86
C ILE A 222 11.92 -14.68 9.95
N GLY A 223 13.01 -15.30 10.40
CA GLY A 223 13.01 -16.27 11.48
C GLY A 223 12.55 -15.66 12.80
N GLY A 224 13.03 -14.45 13.12
CA GLY A 224 12.57 -13.70 14.28
C GLY A 224 11.06 -13.39 14.23
N ALA A 225 10.52 -13.04 13.06
CA ALA A 225 9.09 -12.78 12.88
C ALA A 225 8.26 -14.04 13.14
N VAL A 226 8.67 -15.19 12.58
CA VAL A 226 8.01 -16.48 12.79
C VAL A 226 8.06 -16.89 14.27
N LEU A 227 9.20 -16.69 14.94
CA LEU A 227 9.37 -17.02 16.36
C LEU A 227 8.55 -16.11 17.27
N ALA A 228 8.58 -14.79 17.06
CA ALA A 228 7.85 -13.82 17.87
C ALA A 228 6.33 -14.02 17.78
N PHE A 229 5.83 -14.44 16.61
CA PHE A 229 4.40 -14.69 16.39
C PHE A 229 4.06 -16.19 16.35
N ARG A 230 4.94 -17.06 16.88
CA ARG A 230 4.71 -18.51 16.94
C ARG A 230 3.36 -18.91 17.54
N PRO A 231 2.84 -18.25 18.60
CA PRO A 231 1.51 -18.59 19.13
C PRO A 231 0.40 -18.49 18.08
N PHE A 232 0.44 -17.47 17.21
CA PHE A 232 -0.51 -17.31 16.11
C PHE A 232 -0.35 -18.45 15.10
N TRP A 233 0.88 -18.72 14.64
CA TRP A 233 1.15 -19.74 13.61
C TRP A 233 0.83 -21.17 14.03
N ARG A 234 0.84 -21.47 15.34
CA ARG A 234 0.47 -22.80 15.85
C ARG A 234 -1.01 -23.12 15.68
N GLN A 235 -1.86 -22.11 15.54
CA GLN A 235 -3.31 -22.26 15.55
C GLN A 235 -3.96 -21.73 14.28
N PHE A 236 -3.28 -20.85 13.55
CA PHE A 236 -3.77 -20.31 12.29
C PHE A 236 -3.74 -21.38 11.21
N SER A 237 -4.90 -21.62 10.60
CA SER A 237 -5.00 -22.42 9.39
C SER A 237 -5.51 -21.50 8.27
N PRO A 238 -4.71 -21.26 7.22
CA PRO A 238 -5.17 -20.45 6.09
C PRO A 238 -6.20 -21.21 5.25
N PRO A 239 -7.19 -20.52 4.65
CA PRO A 239 -8.04 -21.14 3.63
C PRO A 239 -7.21 -21.57 2.42
N ALA A 240 -7.69 -22.59 1.70
CA ALA A 240 -7.04 -23.10 0.50
C ALA A 240 -6.92 -22.00 -0.56
N ARG A 241 -5.70 -21.57 -0.90
CA ARG A 241 -5.48 -20.54 -1.92
C ARG A 241 -5.42 -21.17 -3.30
N GLN A 242 -6.24 -20.67 -4.21
CA GLN A 242 -6.12 -20.99 -5.63
C GLN A 242 -5.02 -20.11 -6.26
N TRP A 243 -4.16 -20.68 -7.09
CA TRP A 243 -3.14 -19.95 -7.82
C TRP A 243 -3.27 -20.30 -9.30
N GLY A 244 -3.09 -19.32 -10.17
CA GLY A 244 -3.18 -19.56 -11.61
C GLY A 244 -2.50 -18.47 -12.43
N ALA A 245 -2.31 -18.77 -13.71
CA ALA A 245 -1.86 -17.77 -14.68
C ALA A 245 -3.00 -16.81 -15.00
N GLU A 246 -2.67 -15.52 -15.09
CA GLU A 246 -3.63 -14.50 -15.49
C GLU A 246 -3.87 -14.56 -17.00
N VAL A 247 -5.15 -14.69 -17.38
CA VAL A 247 -5.59 -14.83 -18.78
C VAL A 247 -6.39 -13.62 -19.27
N GLY A 248 -6.63 -12.64 -18.38
CA GLY A 248 -7.37 -11.42 -18.67
C GLY A 248 -8.85 -11.49 -18.25
N PRO A 249 -9.58 -10.37 -18.29
CA PRO A 249 -9.18 -9.08 -18.89
C PRO A 249 -8.06 -8.38 -18.11
N TYR A 250 -7.04 -7.92 -18.84
CA TYR A 250 -5.85 -7.28 -18.28
C TYR A 250 -6.08 -5.83 -17.84
N ALA A 251 -5.17 -5.30 -17.01
CA ALA A 251 -5.23 -3.91 -16.59
C ALA A 251 -4.77 -3.01 -17.75
N ARG A 252 -5.69 -2.21 -18.29
CA ARG A 252 -5.37 -1.33 -19.43
C ARG A 252 -4.46 -0.19 -18.98
N PRO A 253 -3.55 0.30 -19.85
CA PRO A 253 -2.66 1.40 -19.53
C PRO A 253 -3.37 2.63 -18.96
N GLY A 254 -4.48 3.07 -19.56
CA GLY A 254 -5.24 4.23 -19.09
C GLY A 254 -5.75 4.09 -17.66
N ASP A 255 -6.15 2.89 -17.25
CA ASP A 255 -6.66 2.64 -15.91
C ASP A 255 -5.52 2.69 -14.89
N VAL A 256 -4.37 2.09 -15.20
CA VAL A 256 -3.20 2.11 -14.32
C VAL A 256 -2.57 3.50 -14.24
N LEU A 257 -2.55 4.25 -15.35
CA LEU A 257 -2.17 5.66 -15.39
C LEU A 257 -3.14 6.54 -14.58
N THR A 258 -4.44 6.21 -14.57
CA THR A 258 -5.42 6.91 -13.72
C THR A 258 -5.16 6.63 -12.25
N ILE A 259 -4.85 5.39 -11.88
CA ILE A 259 -4.55 4.99 -10.50
C ILE A 259 -3.25 5.65 -10.01
N PHE A 260 -2.12 5.40 -10.68
CA PHE A 260 -0.79 5.82 -10.19
C PHE A 260 -0.27 7.12 -10.79
N GLY A 261 -1.05 7.81 -11.62
CA GLY A 261 -0.58 8.93 -12.45
C GLY A 261 0.13 10.03 -11.68
N VAL A 262 -0.34 10.37 -10.47
CA VAL A 262 0.33 11.36 -9.60
C VAL A 262 1.79 10.95 -9.31
N PHE A 263 2.05 9.68 -9.01
CA PHE A 263 3.40 9.18 -8.76
C PHE A 263 4.21 9.07 -10.04
N LEU A 264 3.60 8.62 -11.14
CA LEU A 264 4.29 8.44 -12.42
C LEU A 264 4.81 9.75 -12.99
N THR A 265 4.07 10.86 -12.81
CA THR A 265 4.54 12.20 -13.21
C THR A 265 5.80 12.65 -12.46
N ILE A 266 6.07 12.08 -11.28
CA ILE A 266 7.25 12.37 -10.45
C ILE A 266 8.37 11.36 -10.75
N LEU A 267 8.05 10.07 -10.78
CA LEU A 267 9.01 8.97 -10.83
C LEU A 267 9.57 8.73 -12.24
N LEU A 268 8.78 8.88 -13.30
CA LEU A 268 9.31 8.67 -14.66
C LEU A 268 10.43 9.67 -15.00
N PRO A 269 10.27 10.99 -14.79
CA PRO A 269 11.37 11.93 -15.00
C PRO A 269 12.58 11.63 -14.10
N PHE A 270 12.33 11.17 -12.87
CA PHE A 270 13.40 10.80 -11.95
C PHE A 270 14.26 9.63 -12.45
N PHE A 271 13.67 8.60 -13.06
CA PHE A 271 14.43 7.50 -13.66
C PHE A 271 15.35 8.01 -14.79
N PHE A 272 14.82 8.83 -15.70
CA PHE A 272 15.62 9.41 -16.79
C PHE A 272 16.68 10.42 -16.30
N LEU A 273 16.38 11.18 -15.24
CA LEU A 273 17.35 12.10 -14.64
C LEU A 273 18.48 11.36 -13.95
N THR A 274 18.18 10.27 -13.25
CA THR A 274 19.18 9.37 -12.67
C THR A 274 20.03 8.76 -13.78
N TRP A 275 19.40 8.27 -14.85
CA TRP A 275 20.13 7.71 -16.00
C TRP A 275 21.05 8.75 -16.66
N ARG A 276 20.58 9.98 -16.82
CA ARG A 276 21.41 11.08 -17.31
C ARG A 276 22.62 11.34 -16.41
N ARG A 277 22.47 11.31 -15.08
CA ARG A 277 23.58 11.50 -14.15
C ARG A 277 24.60 10.36 -14.27
N ILE A 278 24.14 9.13 -14.46
CA ILE A 278 25.03 7.98 -14.74
C ILE A 278 25.81 8.19 -16.04
N LEU A 279 25.14 8.66 -17.11
CA LEU A 279 25.73 8.87 -18.43
C LEU A 279 26.62 10.12 -18.54
N ALA A 280 26.46 11.08 -17.62
CA ALA A 280 27.22 12.33 -17.55
C ALA A 280 27.46 12.76 -16.09
N PRO A 281 28.38 12.09 -15.36
CA PRO A 281 28.60 12.30 -13.93
C PRO A 281 28.97 13.74 -13.56
N ASP A 282 29.83 14.38 -14.38
CA ASP A 282 30.32 15.75 -14.13
C ASP A 282 29.37 16.84 -14.66
N GLY A 283 28.13 16.48 -15.01
CA GLY A 283 27.15 17.41 -15.56
C GLY A 283 27.45 17.90 -16.99
N GLN A 284 28.42 17.27 -17.66
CA GLN A 284 28.78 17.53 -19.05
C GLN A 284 27.59 17.30 -20.00
N PRO A 285 27.56 17.99 -21.17
CA PRO A 285 26.53 17.75 -22.17
C PRO A 285 26.62 16.30 -22.69
N LEU A 286 25.47 15.64 -22.78
CA LEU A 286 25.39 14.32 -23.41
C LEU A 286 25.76 14.42 -24.89
N GLY A 287 26.69 13.57 -25.32
CA GLY A 287 26.98 13.37 -26.74
C GLY A 287 25.74 12.92 -27.53
N ARG A 288 25.76 13.12 -28.86
CA ARG A 288 24.60 12.89 -29.75
C ARG A 288 24.02 11.49 -29.61
N LEU A 289 24.87 10.46 -29.60
CA LEU A 289 24.43 9.06 -29.50
C LEU A 289 23.71 8.75 -28.18
N ARG A 290 24.27 9.16 -27.03
CA ARG A 290 23.65 8.95 -25.71
C ARG A 290 22.32 9.68 -25.60
N ARG A 291 22.23 10.90 -26.15
CA ARG A 291 20.97 11.66 -26.20
C ARG A 291 19.93 10.95 -27.07
N ALA A 292 20.31 10.46 -28.25
CA ALA A 292 19.42 9.70 -29.13
C ALA A 292 18.92 8.42 -28.45
N ALA A 293 19.79 7.68 -27.77
CA ALA A 293 19.42 6.48 -27.02
C ALA A 293 18.40 6.78 -25.90
N MET A 294 18.59 7.88 -25.15
CA MET A 294 17.63 8.29 -24.13
C MET A 294 16.27 8.65 -24.71
N ILE A 295 16.25 9.38 -25.84
CA ILE A 295 15.00 9.73 -26.53
C ILE A 295 14.32 8.47 -27.06
N ALA A 296 15.07 7.56 -27.68
CA ALA A 296 14.56 6.29 -28.19
C ALA A 296 13.95 5.43 -27.07
N ALA A 297 14.60 5.37 -25.90
CA ALA A 297 14.05 4.68 -24.74
C ALA A 297 12.74 5.32 -24.24
N GLY A 298 12.66 6.65 -24.21
CA GLY A 298 11.43 7.38 -23.88
C GLY A 298 10.30 7.10 -24.87
N ILE A 299 10.61 7.08 -26.17
CA ILE A 299 9.65 6.73 -27.23
C ILE A 299 9.21 5.28 -27.10
N ALA A 300 10.13 4.33 -26.93
CA ALA A 300 9.81 2.92 -26.76
C ALA A 300 8.90 2.69 -25.54
N LEU A 301 9.17 3.38 -24.44
CA LEU A 301 8.32 3.34 -23.25
C LEU A 301 6.92 3.90 -23.53
N ALA A 302 6.81 5.03 -24.25
CA ALA A 302 5.51 5.58 -24.65
C ALA A 302 4.75 4.64 -25.61
N LEU A 303 5.44 4.04 -26.58
CA LEU A 303 4.88 3.06 -27.50
C LEU A 303 4.39 1.80 -26.79
N SER A 304 5.02 1.41 -25.67
CA SER A 304 4.56 0.26 -24.87
C SER A 304 3.18 0.45 -24.23
N LEU A 305 2.67 1.68 -24.19
CA LEU A 305 1.32 2.02 -23.72
C LEU A 305 0.26 1.97 -24.82
N ALA A 306 0.68 1.79 -26.08
CA ALA A 306 -0.19 1.79 -27.25
C ALA A 306 -0.24 0.42 -27.94
N ASP A 307 -1.34 0.14 -28.63
CA ASP A 307 -1.48 -1.03 -29.48
C ASP A 307 -0.69 -0.80 -30.79
N LEU A 308 0.42 -1.50 -30.94
CA LEU A 308 1.31 -1.37 -32.10
C LEU A 308 0.66 -1.83 -33.41
N GLY A 309 -0.25 -2.80 -33.36
CA GLY A 309 -1.00 -3.25 -34.53
C GLY A 309 -2.00 -2.18 -34.98
N ALA A 310 -2.72 -1.58 -34.03
CA ALA A 310 -3.62 -0.46 -34.33
C ALA A 310 -2.86 0.76 -34.87
N LEU A 311 -1.71 1.09 -34.28
CA LEU A 311 -0.84 2.18 -34.73
C LEU A 311 -0.34 1.97 -36.16
N ALA A 312 -0.03 0.73 -36.57
CA ALA A 312 0.37 0.41 -37.94
C ALA A 312 -0.73 0.73 -38.97
N HIS A 313 -1.99 0.74 -38.54
CA HIS A 313 -3.16 1.15 -39.33
C HIS A 313 -3.61 2.60 -39.04
N LEU A 314 -2.73 3.44 -38.49
CA LEU A 314 -3.00 4.84 -38.14
C LEU A 314 -4.18 5.02 -37.15
N SER A 315 -4.47 4.00 -36.34
CA SER A 315 -5.48 4.05 -35.28
C SER A 315 -4.83 4.16 -33.90
N LEU A 316 -5.21 5.17 -33.12
CA LEU A 316 -4.72 5.33 -31.76
C LEU A 316 -5.56 4.50 -30.79
N ARG A 317 -5.00 3.38 -30.33
CA ARG A 317 -5.57 2.54 -29.27
C ARG A 317 -4.52 2.28 -28.20
N GLN A 318 -4.95 2.20 -26.94
CA GLN A 318 -4.06 1.79 -25.85
C GLN A 318 -3.75 0.30 -25.94
N ALA A 319 -2.60 -0.11 -25.40
CA ALA A 319 -2.24 -1.52 -25.32
C ALA A 319 -3.28 -2.33 -24.51
N VAL A 320 -3.36 -3.63 -24.77
CA VAL A 320 -4.31 -4.53 -24.09
C VAL A 320 -3.98 -4.67 -22.59
N SER A 321 -2.71 -4.53 -22.21
CA SER A 321 -2.22 -4.66 -20.84
C SER A 321 -1.09 -3.67 -20.55
N ILE A 322 -0.97 -3.23 -19.29
CA ILE A 322 0.16 -2.44 -18.77
C ILE A 322 1.47 -3.25 -18.67
N ARG A 323 1.41 -4.58 -18.78
CA ARG A 323 2.51 -5.53 -18.50
C ARG A 323 3.84 -5.11 -19.10
N THR A 324 3.88 -4.77 -20.40
CA THR A 324 5.13 -4.40 -21.10
C THR A 324 5.76 -3.15 -20.51
N PHE A 325 4.96 -2.11 -20.23
CA PHE A 325 5.44 -0.89 -19.61
C PHE A 325 5.97 -1.15 -18.20
N ALA A 326 5.21 -1.89 -17.38
CA ALA A 326 5.60 -2.21 -16.00
C ALA A 326 6.89 -3.04 -15.94
N LEU A 327 7.04 -4.04 -16.83
CA LEU A 327 8.29 -4.82 -16.95
C LEU A 327 9.47 -3.97 -17.44
N ALA A 328 9.27 -3.11 -18.45
CA ALA A 328 10.31 -2.22 -18.94
C ALA A 328 10.79 -1.27 -17.83
N MET A 329 9.86 -0.70 -17.06
CA MET A 329 10.19 0.14 -15.90
C MET A 329 10.88 -0.63 -14.78
N THR A 330 10.47 -1.89 -14.54
CA THR A 330 11.14 -2.76 -13.57
C THR A 330 12.58 -3.04 -14.00
N ALA A 331 12.81 -3.46 -15.24
CA ALA A 331 14.15 -3.73 -15.77
C ALA A 331 15.03 -2.47 -15.78
N PHE A 332 14.46 -1.33 -16.19
CA PHE A 332 15.17 -0.05 -16.18
C PHE A 332 15.54 0.36 -14.75
N GLY A 333 14.61 0.20 -13.82
CA GLY A 333 14.83 0.48 -12.40
C GLY A 333 15.91 -0.40 -11.76
N ILE A 334 15.93 -1.70 -12.07
CA ILE A 334 17.00 -2.62 -11.66
C ILE A 334 18.34 -2.15 -12.19
N TYR A 335 18.42 -1.84 -13.49
CA TYR A 335 19.65 -1.31 -14.10
C TYR A 335 20.14 -0.05 -13.37
N LEU A 336 19.25 0.91 -13.09
CA LEU A 336 19.61 2.14 -12.38
C LEU A 336 20.02 1.87 -10.93
N ALA A 337 19.25 1.09 -10.18
CA ALA A 337 19.51 0.82 -8.77
C ALA A 337 20.85 0.10 -8.55
N LEU A 338 21.22 -0.79 -9.47
CA LEU A 338 22.48 -1.57 -9.40
C LEU A 338 23.68 -0.85 -10.03
N HIS A 339 23.46 0.26 -10.75
CA HIS A 339 24.57 0.97 -11.37
C HIS A 339 25.46 1.65 -10.32
N ARG A 340 26.76 1.39 -10.37
CA ARG A 340 27.75 1.93 -9.40
C ARG A 340 27.82 3.46 -9.36
N ALA A 341 27.40 4.13 -10.43
CA ALA A 341 27.42 5.59 -10.56
C ALA A 341 26.13 6.23 -10.04
N THR A 342 25.13 5.44 -9.65
CA THR A 342 23.88 5.95 -9.09
C THR A 342 24.14 6.55 -7.72
N PRO A 343 23.76 7.82 -7.48
CA PRO A 343 23.90 8.46 -6.19
C PRO A 343 23.19 7.67 -5.09
N GLU A 344 23.81 7.50 -3.91
CA GLU A 344 23.21 6.72 -2.81
C GLU A 344 21.81 7.22 -2.41
N ARG A 345 21.62 8.55 -2.38
CA ARG A 345 20.31 9.17 -2.10
C ARG A 345 19.20 8.79 -3.10
N HIS A 346 19.57 8.29 -4.29
CA HIS A 346 18.61 7.86 -5.31
C HIS A 346 18.25 6.38 -5.20
N ARG A 347 19.12 5.57 -4.59
CA ARG A 347 18.98 4.11 -4.62
C ARG A 347 17.75 3.63 -3.88
N HIS A 348 17.49 4.09 -2.66
CA HIS A 348 16.31 3.65 -1.93
C HIS A 348 15.00 4.02 -2.65
N PRO A 349 14.77 5.27 -3.09
CA PRO A 349 13.58 5.59 -3.90
C PRO A 349 13.49 4.78 -5.20
N LEU A 350 14.61 4.51 -5.88
CA LEU A 350 14.63 3.65 -7.07
C LEU A 350 14.18 2.22 -6.75
N VAL A 351 14.72 1.59 -5.70
CA VAL A 351 14.35 0.22 -5.34
C VAL A 351 12.87 0.13 -4.97
N LEU A 352 12.35 1.09 -4.18
CA LEU A 352 10.93 1.15 -3.83
C LEU A 352 10.03 1.27 -5.06
N ALA A 353 10.33 2.23 -5.95
CA ALA A 353 9.56 2.41 -7.19
C ALA A 353 9.68 1.22 -8.15
N THR A 354 10.87 0.64 -8.26
CA THR A 354 11.12 -0.55 -9.10
C THR A 354 10.34 -1.75 -8.60
N PHE A 355 10.31 -1.97 -7.28
CA PHE A 355 9.55 -3.06 -6.68
C PHE A 355 8.04 -2.83 -6.86
N ALA A 356 7.55 -1.59 -6.75
CA ALA A 356 6.17 -1.25 -7.06
C ALA A 356 5.78 -1.55 -8.51
N PHE A 357 6.64 -1.24 -9.49
CA PHE A 357 6.44 -1.65 -10.88
C PHE A 357 6.44 -3.16 -11.05
N ALA A 358 7.28 -3.88 -10.31
CA ALA A 358 7.31 -5.35 -10.33
C ALA A 358 6.01 -5.96 -9.78
N LEU A 359 5.42 -5.37 -8.72
CA LEU A 359 4.10 -5.76 -8.22
C LEU A 359 3.01 -5.55 -9.26
N VAL A 360 2.98 -4.37 -9.89
CA VAL A 360 2.03 -4.06 -10.96
C VAL A 360 2.16 -5.05 -12.13
N ALA A 361 3.39 -5.38 -12.54
CA ALA A 361 3.62 -6.39 -13.56
C ALA A 361 3.17 -7.79 -13.10
N GLY A 362 3.46 -8.17 -11.85
CA GLY A 362 3.12 -9.47 -11.28
C GLY A 362 1.62 -9.78 -11.32
N CYS A 363 0.78 -8.79 -11.03
CA CYS A 363 -0.69 -8.90 -11.13
C CYS A 363 -1.19 -9.18 -12.56
N GLU A 364 -0.36 -8.97 -13.57
CA GLU A 364 -0.70 -9.27 -14.96
C GLU A 364 -0.24 -10.68 -15.38
N PHE A 365 0.49 -11.43 -14.54
CA PHE A 365 0.97 -12.78 -14.85
C PHE A 365 0.34 -13.86 -14.00
N VAL A 366 0.11 -13.58 -12.72
CA VAL A 366 -0.35 -14.58 -11.74
C VAL A 366 -1.46 -13.97 -10.91
N PHE A 367 -2.49 -14.77 -10.62
CA PHE A 367 -3.49 -14.43 -9.61
C PHE A 367 -3.39 -15.39 -8.42
N VAL A 368 -3.76 -14.86 -7.26
CA VAL A 368 -3.98 -15.58 -6.00
C VAL A 368 -5.43 -15.41 -5.63
N TRP A 369 -6.12 -16.52 -5.39
CA TRP A 369 -7.57 -16.61 -5.18
C TRP A 369 -8.37 -16.18 -6.42
N ASP A 370 -8.35 -14.90 -6.74
CA ASP A 370 -8.91 -14.33 -7.96
C ASP A 370 -8.15 -13.05 -8.36
N ARG A 371 -8.45 -12.55 -9.57
CA ARG A 371 -7.86 -11.32 -10.11
C ARG A 371 -8.20 -10.08 -9.26
N MET A 372 -9.44 -9.96 -8.80
CA MET A 372 -9.90 -8.80 -8.03
C MET A 372 -9.07 -8.64 -6.76
N ASN A 373 -8.91 -9.70 -5.97
CA ASN A 373 -8.14 -9.73 -4.74
C ASN A 373 -6.64 -9.53 -5.00
N THR A 374 -6.10 -10.14 -6.05
CA THR A 374 -4.70 -9.94 -6.45
C THR A 374 -4.42 -8.48 -6.77
N VAL A 375 -5.20 -7.89 -7.68
CA VAL A 375 -5.07 -6.48 -8.04
C VAL A 375 -5.26 -5.60 -6.82
N PHE A 376 -6.31 -5.82 -6.02
CA PHE A 376 -6.59 -5.03 -4.84
C PHE A 376 -5.42 -4.99 -3.86
N LYS A 377 -5.00 -6.17 -3.39
CA LYS A 377 -4.02 -6.25 -2.31
C LYS A 377 -2.65 -5.76 -2.78
N PHE A 378 -2.19 -6.14 -3.98
CA PHE A 378 -0.87 -5.74 -4.46
C PHE A 378 -0.82 -4.31 -5.04
N TYR A 379 -1.92 -3.77 -5.58
CA TYR A 379 -1.93 -2.35 -6.01
C TYR A 379 -1.91 -1.41 -4.81
N LEU A 380 -2.51 -1.77 -3.68
CA LEU A 380 -2.42 -0.98 -2.46
C LEU A 380 -0.98 -0.94 -1.92
N GLU A 381 -0.26 -2.07 -1.99
CA GLU A 381 1.17 -2.11 -1.66
C GLU A 381 2.00 -1.28 -2.66
N ALA A 382 1.72 -1.39 -3.96
CA ALA A 382 2.38 -0.58 -4.98
C ALA A 382 2.13 0.92 -4.78
N TRP A 383 0.92 1.32 -4.38
CA TRP A 383 0.58 2.70 -4.02
C TRP A 383 1.47 3.21 -2.89
N LEU A 384 1.58 2.43 -1.81
CA LEU A 384 2.41 2.77 -0.66
C LEU A 384 3.88 2.99 -1.06
N LEU A 385 4.43 2.06 -1.84
CA LEU A 385 5.83 2.10 -2.27
C LEU A 385 6.11 3.23 -3.26
N PHE A 386 5.19 3.49 -4.21
CA PHE A 386 5.29 4.65 -5.09
C PHE A 386 5.24 5.96 -4.30
N GLY A 387 4.31 6.10 -3.35
CA GLY A 387 4.21 7.28 -2.49
C GLY A 387 5.46 7.54 -1.65
N LEU A 388 6.00 6.49 -1.01
CA LEU A 388 7.25 6.54 -0.24
C LEU A 388 8.46 6.93 -1.11
N ALA A 389 8.51 6.48 -2.37
CA ALA A 389 9.54 6.88 -3.32
C ALA A 389 9.35 8.33 -3.81
N SER A 390 8.12 8.74 -4.08
CA SER A 390 7.80 10.04 -4.68
C SER A 390 8.10 11.23 -3.76
N GLY A 391 7.91 11.12 -2.45
CA GLY A 391 8.14 12.23 -1.52
C GLY A 391 9.57 12.80 -1.56
N PRO A 392 10.62 11.99 -1.29
CA PRO A 392 12.03 12.41 -1.42
C PRO A 392 12.37 12.93 -2.81
N VAL A 393 11.90 12.24 -3.86
CA VAL A 393 12.15 12.60 -5.25
C VAL A 393 11.55 13.96 -5.58
N LEU A 394 10.30 14.22 -5.20
CA LEU A 394 9.61 15.48 -5.46
C LEU A 394 10.39 16.65 -4.85
N CYS A 395 10.77 16.55 -3.58
CA CYS A 395 11.54 17.59 -2.92
C CYS A 395 12.94 17.80 -3.54
N GLU A 396 13.62 16.74 -3.98
CA GLU A 396 14.91 16.89 -4.68
C GLU A 396 14.73 17.62 -6.02
N LEU A 397 13.76 17.19 -6.84
CA LEU A 397 13.52 17.77 -8.17
C LEU A 397 13.09 19.24 -8.09
N PHE A 398 12.39 19.63 -7.03
CA PHE A 398 12.00 21.02 -6.79
C PHE A 398 13.14 21.91 -6.25
N ARG A 399 14.17 21.35 -5.60
CA ARG A 399 15.31 22.12 -5.03
C ARG A 399 16.46 22.42 -6.00
N GLY A 400 16.55 21.75 -7.16
CA GLY A 400 17.70 21.88 -8.05
C GLY A 400 18.01 23.33 -8.51
N GLU A 401 19.28 23.73 -8.50
CA GLU A 401 19.77 25.10 -8.70
C GLU A 401 19.80 25.60 -10.16
N ARG A 402 19.55 24.74 -11.15
CA ARG A 402 19.34 25.18 -12.55
C ARG A 402 17.96 25.82 -12.70
N ALA A 403 17.87 27.06 -12.24
CA ALA A 403 16.69 27.89 -12.31
C ALA A 403 16.23 28.10 -13.76
N ARG A 404 14.93 27.90 -14.02
CA ARG A 404 14.19 28.40 -15.20
C ARG A 404 14.31 27.68 -16.56
N SER A 405 14.62 26.38 -16.62
CA SER A 405 14.34 25.65 -17.87
C SER A 405 12.84 25.59 -18.12
N ARG A 406 12.36 26.01 -19.30
CA ARG A 406 10.94 25.93 -19.70
C ARG A 406 10.33 24.54 -19.47
N TRP A 407 11.13 23.49 -19.71
CA TRP A 407 10.69 22.10 -19.54
C TRP A 407 10.46 21.71 -18.09
N ARG A 408 11.22 22.31 -17.16
CA ARG A 408 11.00 22.13 -15.73
C ARG A 408 9.69 22.79 -15.29
N LEU A 409 9.39 23.99 -15.79
CA LEU A 409 8.12 24.67 -15.50
C LEU A 409 6.92 23.88 -16.04
N VAL A 410 7.03 23.36 -17.27
CA VAL A 410 6.00 22.48 -17.86
C VAL A 410 5.80 21.24 -16.99
N TRP A 411 6.88 20.56 -16.60
CA TRP A 411 6.80 19.39 -15.71
C TRP A 411 6.20 19.73 -14.34
N GLN A 412 6.61 20.84 -13.70
CA GLN A 412 6.04 21.29 -12.44
C GLN A 412 4.55 21.61 -12.57
N GLY A 413 4.13 22.19 -13.70
CA GLY A 413 2.73 22.40 -14.03
C GLY A 413 1.96 21.08 -14.15
N ILE A 414 2.54 20.07 -14.82
CA ILE A 414 1.94 18.72 -14.93
C ILE A 414 1.78 18.08 -13.55
N VAL A 415 2.83 18.10 -12.71
CA VAL A 415 2.77 17.57 -11.34
C VAL A 415 1.75 18.34 -10.51
N GLY A 416 1.73 19.67 -10.60
CA GLY A 416 0.76 20.51 -9.90
C GLY A 416 -0.68 20.21 -10.32
N ALA A 417 -0.94 20.03 -11.62
CA ALA A 417 -2.24 19.62 -12.15
C ALA A 417 -2.62 18.21 -11.69
N ALA A 418 -1.70 17.25 -11.72
CA ALA A 418 -1.96 15.89 -11.24
C ALA A 418 -2.29 15.87 -9.74
N VAL A 419 -1.54 16.62 -8.91
CA VAL A 419 -1.82 16.79 -7.48
C VAL A 419 -3.17 17.47 -7.26
N ALA A 420 -3.51 18.49 -8.05
CA ALA A 420 -4.81 19.16 -7.94
C ALA A 420 -5.98 18.23 -8.27
N VAL A 421 -5.86 17.40 -9.32
CA VAL A 421 -6.88 16.40 -9.68
C VAL A 421 -6.97 15.29 -8.63
N ALA A 422 -5.84 14.84 -8.09
CA ALA A 422 -5.78 13.85 -7.01
C ALA A 422 -6.41 14.37 -5.71
N ALA A 423 -6.14 15.63 -5.35
CA ALA A 423 -6.75 16.31 -4.21
C ALA A 423 -8.25 16.52 -4.43
N PHE A 424 -8.65 16.94 -5.63
CA PHE A 424 -10.04 17.05 -6.03
C PHE A 424 -10.77 15.71 -5.83
N THR A 425 -10.20 14.60 -6.30
CA THR A 425 -10.77 13.26 -6.16
C THR A 425 -10.97 12.88 -4.69
N SER A 426 -10.00 13.17 -3.81
CA SER A 426 -10.13 12.91 -2.37
C SER A 426 -11.21 13.76 -1.72
N VAL A 427 -11.18 15.09 -1.94
CA VAL A 427 -12.13 16.02 -1.31
C VAL A 427 -13.55 15.77 -1.77
N SER A 428 -13.77 15.64 -3.09
CA SER A 428 -15.08 15.34 -3.65
C SER A 428 -15.56 13.93 -3.29
N GLY A 429 -14.67 12.94 -3.25
CA GLY A 429 -14.99 11.58 -2.78
C GLY A 429 -15.46 11.58 -1.33
N ALA A 430 -14.72 12.23 -0.43
CA ALA A 430 -15.12 12.40 0.96
C ALA A 430 -16.46 13.13 1.08
N TRP A 431 -16.69 14.18 0.29
CA TRP A 431 -17.98 14.84 0.25
C TRP A 431 -19.11 13.87 -0.16
N GLY A 432 -18.92 13.09 -1.23
CA GLY A 432 -19.91 12.10 -1.69
C GLY A 432 -20.22 11.04 -0.65
N ALA A 433 -19.19 10.55 0.07
CA ALA A 433 -19.35 9.59 1.16
C ALA A 433 -20.07 10.19 2.38
N LEU A 434 -19.63 11.35 2.86
CA LEU A 434 -20.12 11.97 4.10
C LEU A 434 -21.52 12.60 3.96
N THR A 435 -21.89 13.02 2.76
CA THR A 435 -23.22 13.62 2.52
C THR A 435 -24.30 12.59 2.26
N HIS A 436 -23.95 11.39 1.80
CA HIS A 436 -24.89 10.29 1.64
C HIS A 436 -25.43 9.82 3.00
N ARG A 437 -26.67 9.32 3.02
CA ARG A 437 -27.30 8.75 4.22
C ARG A 437 -27.81 7.36 3.90
N HIS A 438 -27.13 6.34 4.41
CA HIS A 438 -27.62 4.96 4.34
C HIS A 438 -28.81 4.71 5.28
N THR A 439 -28.85 5.41 6.42
CA THR A 439 -29.92 5.30 7.41
C THR A 439 -30.17 6.63 8.11
N ALA A 440 -31.34 6.78 8.72
CA ALA A 440 -31.72 7.95 9.50
C ALA A 440 -31.05 7.90 10.88
N GLY A 441 -30.26 8.91 11.24
CA GLY A 441 -29.59 8.98 12.53
C GLY A 441 -28.86 10.30 12.78
N PRO A 442 -28.27 10.49 13.96
CA PRO A 442 -27.39 11.62 14.23
C PRO A 442 -26.14 11.58 13.33
N ARG A 443 -25.64 12.76 12.93
CA ARG A 443 -24.36 12.89 12.21
C ARG A 443 -23.24 13.24 13.19
N TRP A 444 -22.00 12.97 12.78
CA TRP A 444 -20.78 13.38 13.50
C TRP A 444 -20.69 12.79 14.91
N THR A 445 -21.00 11.50 15.01
CA THR A 445 -20.85 10.71 16.24
C THR A 445 -19.85 9.58 16.00
N LEU A 446 -19.10 9.23 17.03
CA LEU A 446 -18.25 8.04 17.02
C LEU A 446 -19.02 6.77 17.38
N ASP A 447 -20.21 6.90 17.98
CA ASP A 447 -21.09 5.79 18.35
C ASP A 447 -21.76 5.21 17.09
N GLY A 448 -21.23 4.08 16.61
CA GLY A 448 -21.73 3.36 15.43
C GLY A 448 -23.14 2.79 15.57
N THR A 449 -23.69 2.75 16.80
CA THR A 449 -25.06 2.27 17.06
C THR A 449 -26.07 3.41 17.18
N ALA A 450 -25.62 4.67 17.15
CA ALA A 450 -26.47 5.83 17.43
C ALA A 450 -27.65 5.98 16.45
N TYR A 451 -27.56 5.43 15.25
CA TYR A 451 -28.66 5.43 14.28
C TYR A 451 -29.85 4.58 14.75
N LEU A 452 -29.61 3.50 15.51
CA LEU A 452 -30.65 2.60 16.00
C LEU A 452 -31.64 3.30 16.94
N ARG A 453 -31.21 4.36 17.65
CA ARG A 453 -32.13 5.18 18.48
C ARG A 453 -33.29 5.75 17.67
N ARG A 454 -33.08 5.96 16.37
CA ARG A 454 -34.07 6.53 15.47
C ARG A 454 -34.70 5.49 14.55
N SER A 455 -33.89 4.58 13.99
CA SER A 455 -34.39 3.59 13.04
C SER A 455 -35.09 2.43 13.73
N ASP A 456 -34.50 1.90 14.82
CA ASP A 456 -34.90 0.62 15.43
C ASP A 456 -34.75 0.66 16.97
N PRO A 457 -35.48 1.54 17.69
CA PRO A 457 -35.26 1.77 19.13
C PRO A 457 -35.55 0.54 20.00
N GLN A 458 -36.46 -0.33 19.57
CA GLN A 458 -36.77 -1.58 20.27
C GLN A 458 -35.63 -2.60 20.15
N GLU A 459 -34.98 -2.69 18.98
CA GLU A 459 -33.81 -3.54 18.81
C GLU A 459 -32.62 -3.04 19.61
N LEU A 460 -32.39 -1.72 19.62
CA LEU A 460 -31.37 -1.12 20.48
C LEU A 460 -31.58 -1.50 21.96
N ALA A 461 -32.81 -1.39 22.47
CA ALA A 461 -33.13 -1.78 23.83
C ALA A 461 -32.87 -3.26 24.09
N ALA A 462 -33.14 -4.14 23.12
CA ALA A 462 -32.81 -5.55 23.20
C ALA A 462 -31.29 -5.80 23.24
N PHE A 463 -30.51 -5.12 22.39
CA PHE A 463 -29.04 -5.23 22.39
C PHE A 463 -28.44 -4.74 23.72
N GLU A 464 -28.93 -3.62 24.25
CA GLU A 464 -28.52 -3.09 25.55
C GLU A 464 -28.90 -4.00 26.72
N TRP A 465 -30.06 -4.67 26.64
CA TRP A 465 -30.43 -5.67 27.63
C TRP A 465 -29.50 -6.88 27.56
N ILE A 466 -29.22 -7.40 26.36
CA ILE A 466 -28.30 -8.54 26.17
C ILE A 466 -26.91 -8.19 26.72
N ASN A 467 -26.34 -7.05 26.32
CA ASN A 467 -25.01 -6.62 26.75
C ASN A 467 -24.88 -6.41 28.27
N ARG A 468 -25.99 -6.13 28.99
CA ARG A 468 -26.00 -5.97 30.45
C ARG A 468 -26.24 -7.25 31.23
N ASN A 469 -27.02 -8.18 30.67
CA ASN A 469 -27.56 -9.32 31.41
C ASN A 469 -26.94 -10.66 31.00
N VAL A 470 -26.41 -10.77 29.78
CA VAL A 470 -25.78 -11.99 29.28
C VAL A 470 -24.29 -11.96 29.61
N THR A 471 -23.83 -12.99 30.31
CA THR A 471 -22.42 -13.17 30.68
C THR A 471 -21.79 -14.30 29.87
N GLY A 472 -20.48 -14.20 29.60
CA GLY A 472 -19.77 -15.17 28.78
C GLY A 472 -20.00 -14.98 27.27
N LEU A 473 -19.85 -16.06 26.51
CA LEU A 473 -20.03 -16.09 25.05
C LEU A 473 -21.01 -17.21 24.65
N PRO A 474 -22.28 -17.19 25.12
CA PRO A 474 -23.27 -18.14 24.66
C PRO A 474 -23.52 -17.99 23.14
N VAL A 475 -23.85 -19.11 22.50
CA VAL A 475 -24.18 -19.14 21.07
C VAL A 475 -25.64 -18.78 20.87
N LEU A 476 -25.90 -17.82 19.98
CA LEU A 476 -27.24 -17.39 19.58
C LEU A 476 -27.68 -18.09 18.29
N VAL A 477 -29.00 -18.18 18.10
CA VAL A 477 -29.60 -18.57 16.82
C VAL A 477 -30.20 -17.32 16.19
N GLU A 478 -29.75 -16.99 14.99
CA GLU A 478 -30.26 -15.90 14.16
C GLU A 478 -30.57 -16.40 12.74
N ALA A 479 -31.35 -15.63 11.99
CA ALA A 479 -31.63 -15.95 10.61
C ALA A 479 -30.35 -15.85 9.75
N TYR A 480 -30.12 -16.89 8.94
CA TYR A 480 -29.11 -16.91 7.89
C TYR A 480 -29.54 -16.06 6.69
N GLY A 481 -28.59 -15.37 6.04
CA GLY A 481 -28.84 -14.67 4.80
C GLY A 481 -27.58 -14.09 4.15
N PRO A 482 -27.71 -13.43 2.98
CA PRO A 482 -26.58 -12.90 2.23
C PRO A 482 -25.83 -11.79 2.97
N SER A 483 -24.55 -11.65 2.63
CA SER A 483 -23.71 -10.53 3.04
C SER A 483 -24.34 -9.17 2.73
N TYR A 484 -24.07 -8.17 3.57
CA TYR A 484 -24.63 -6.80 3.48
C TYR A 484 -26.17 -6.70 3.55
N GLY A 485 -26.85 -7.73 4.07
CA GLY A 485 -28.28 -7.72 4.38
C GLY A 485 -28.59 -7.46 5.86
N ALA A 486 -29.89 -7.51 6.21
CA ALA A 486 -30.37 -7.35 7.59
C ALA A 486 -30.29 -8.64 8.44
N TYR A 487 -29.20 -9.39 8.29
CA TYR A 487 -28.94 -10.67 8.96
C TYR A 487 -27.77 -10.55 9.95
N ALA A 488 -27.67 -11.47 10.91
CA ALA A 488 -26.63 -11.47 11.95
C ALA A 488 -26.54 -10.15 12.76
N ARG A 489 -27.67 -9.45 12.93
CA ARG A 489 -27.73 -8.10 13.51
C ARG A 489 -27.51 -8.12 15.02
N VAL A 490 -27.96 -9.15 15.74
CA VAL A 490 -27.73 -9.25 17.19
C VAL A 490 -26.24 -9.52 17.42
N ALA A 491 -25.64 -10.46 16.68
CA ALA A 491 -24.22 -10.77 16.72
C ALA A 491 -23.34 -9.53 16.46
N MET A 492 -23.63 -8.75 15.41
CA MET A 492 -22.88 -7.53 15.08
C MET A 492 -22.90 -6.48 16.19
N ASN A 493 -23.99 -6.36 16.95
CA ASN A 493 -24.16 -5.33 17.98
C ASN A 493 -23.81 -5.80 19.40
N THR A 494 -23.75 -7.11 19.64
CA THR A 494 -23.47 -7.69 20.98
C THR A 494 -22.14 -8.41 21.05
N GLY A 495 -21.57 -8.80 19.92
CA GLY A 495 -20.35 -9.62 19.84
C GLY A 495 -20.57 -11.08 20.25
N LEU A 496 -21.82 -11.51 20.48
CA LEU A 496 -22.15 -12.90 20.75
C LEU A 496 -22.08 -13.74 19.46
N PRO A 497 -21.45 -14.93 19.49
CA PRO A 497 -21.37 -15.79 18.32
C PRO A 497 -22.74 -16.34 17.94
N ILE A 498 -22.96 -16.56 16.65
CA ILE A 498 -24.16 -17.25 16.13
C ILE A 498 -23.81 -18.60 15.51
N VAL A 499 -24.80 -19.48 15.43
CA VAL A 499 -24.64 -20.81 14.82
C VAL A 499 -24.12 -20.70 13.39
N LEU A 500 -24.73 -19.82 12.59
CA LEU A 500 -24.43 -19.64 11.17
C LEU A 500 -24.79 -18.22 10.73
N GLY A 501 -23.81 -17.47 10.25
CA GLY A 501 -23.94 -16.14 9.65
C GLY A 501 -23.81 -16.17 8.14
N TRP A 502 -23.33 -15.09 7.53
CA TRP A 502 -23.33 -14.96 6.07
C TRP A 502 -22.34 -15.89 5.36
N ASP A 503 -22.60 -16.09 4.08
CA ASP A 503 -21.91 -16.98 3.13
C ASP A 503 -20.37 -16.90 3.11
N TYR A 504 -19.78 -15.72 3.32
CA TYR A 504 -18.31 -15.56 3.27
C TYR A 504 -17.55 -16.01 4.53
N HIS A 505 -18.26 -16.41 5.59
CA HIS A 505 -17.66 -16.84 6.87
C HIS A 505 -17.96 -18.30 7.23
N VAL A 506 -18.59 -19.05 6.32
CA VAL A 506 -18.96 -20.46 6.50
C VAL A 506 -18.02 -21.38 5.74
#